data_AF-A0A5C8PKV2-F1
#
_entry.id   AF-A0A5C8PKV2-F1
#
_cell.length_a   1.000
_cell.length_b   1.000
_cell.length_c   1.000
_cell.angle_alpha   90.00
_cell.angle_beta   90.00
_cell.angle_gamma   90.00
#
_symmetry.space_group_name_H-M   'P 1'
#
loop_
_entity.id
_entity.type
_entity.pdbx_description
1 polymer ?
#
loop_
_entity_poly.entity_id
_entity_poly.type
_entity_poly.pdbx_seq_one_letter_code
_entity_poly.pdbx_strand_id
1 'polypeptide(L)' 'MLALQFLAWIAAAPRTRADVMEAWRSTCPRQSVWEDTVIDGLVTFGDGGHIVLTARGRAALDAGADRH' A
#
# COMPACT_ATOMS: atom_id res chain seq x y z
N MET A 1 8.67 3.68 8.16
CA MET A 1 7.93 4.54 7.21
C MET A 1 6.49 4.06 7.09
N LEU A 2 5.50 4.96 7.07
CA LEU A 2 4.08 4.60 6.92
C LEU A 2 3.80 3.87 5.59
N ALA A 3 4.54 4.21 4.53
CA ALA A 3 4.46 3.52 3.24
C ALA A 3 4.81 2.03 3.35
N LEU A 4 5.92 1.65 4.03
CA LEU A 4 6.27 0.24 4.21
C LEU A 4 5.20 -0.52 5.02
N GLN A 5 4.64 0.11 6.06
CA GLN A 5 3.54 -0.49 6.82
C GLN A 5 2.28 -0.66 5.96
N PHE A 6 2.00 0.30 5.09
CA PHE A 6 0.92 0.21 4.10
C PHE A 6 1.15 -0.95 3.12
N LEU A 7 2.33 -1.04 2.51
CA LEU A 7 2.68 -2.11 1.57
C LEU A 7 2.62 -3.49 2.24
N ALA A 8 3.11 -3.62 3.47
CA ALA A 8 3.02 -4.86 4.25
C ALA A 8 1.55 -5.25 4.53
N TRP A 9 0.71 -4.27 4.84
CA TRP A 9 -0.71 -4.48 5.10
C TRP A 9 -1.50 -4.90 3.86
N ILE A 10 -1.16 -4.35 2.69
CA ILE A 10 -1.67 -4.80 1.38
C ILE A 10 -1.14 -6.21 1.03
N ALA A 11 0.12 -6.51 1.31
CA ALA A 11 0.72 -7.82 1.06
C ALA A 11 0.06 -8.95 1.88
N ALA A 12 -0.40 -8.63 3.09
CA ALA A 12 -0.94 -9.61 4.02
C ALA A 12 -2.30 -10.17 3.58
N ALA A 13 -3.12 -9.39 2.87
CA ALA A 13 -4.42 -9.85 2.36
C ALA A 13 -4.92 -8.95 1.22
N PRO A 14 -5.64 -9.50 0.21
CA PRO A 14 -6.24 -8.70 -0.86
C PRO A 14 -7.17 -7.62 -0.29
N ARG A 15 -6.99 -6.35 -0.69
CA ARG A 15 -7.79 -5.21 -0.22
C ARG A 15 -8.47 -4.51 -1.36
N THR A 16 -9.63 -3.93 -1.11
CA THR A 16 -10.27 -3.03 -2.07
C THR A 16 -9.93 -1.57 -1.74
N ARG A 17 -10.26 -0.65 -2.66
CA ARG A 17 -10.22 0.78 -2.36
C ARG A 17 -11.07 1.14 -1.13
N ALA A 18 -12.21 0.48 -0.94
CA ALA A 18 -13.06 0.73 0.22
C ALA A 18 -12.35 0.36 1.53
N ASP A 19 -11.66 -0.79 1.57
CA ASP A 19 -10.88 -1.20 2.75
C ASP A 19 -9.74 -0.23 3.06
N VAL A 20 -9.03 0.25 2.02
CA VAL A 20 -7.98 1.27 2.19
C VAL A 20 -8.56 2.55 2.77
N MET A 21 -9.66 3.03 2.18
CA MET A 21 -10.32 4.24 2.67
C MET A 21 -10.79 4.04 4.10
N GLU A 22 -11.47 2.95 4.46
CA GLU A 22 -11.94 2.73 5.83
C GLU A 22 -10.79 2.63 6.85
N ALA A 23 -9.72 1.87 6.53
CA ALA A 23 -8.60 1.67 7.45
C ALA A 23 -7.71 2.91 7.62
N TRP A 24 -7.60 3.77 6.60
CA TRP A 24 -6.64 4.89 6.57
C TRP A 24 -7.30 6.29 6.55
N ARG A 25 -8.64 6.40 6.52
CA ARG A 25 -9.38 7.68 6.52
C ARG A 25 -9.44 8.38 7.88
N SER A 26 -9.45 7.63 8.99
CA SER A 26 -9.63 8.20 10.34
C SER A 26 -8.34 8.79 10.94
N THR A 27 -7.21 8.62 10.27
CA THR A 27 -5.89 9.06 10.74
C THR A 27 -5.42 10.27 9.90
N CYS A 28 -5.83 11.49 10.30
CA CYS A 28 -5.37 12.84 9.90
C CYS A 28 -3.99 12.93 9.17
N PRO A 29 -3.77 13.91 8.27
CA PRO A 29 -4.00 13.80 6.83
C PRO A 29 -3.10 12.72 6.19
N ARG A 30 -3.46 11.44 6.32
CA ARG A 30 -2.71 10.32 5.71
C ARG A 30 -3.30 9.83 4.38
N GLN A 31 -4.20 10.60 3.74
CA GLN A 31 -4.54 10.36 2.34
C GLN A 31 -3.27 10.31 1.46
N SER A 32 -2.22 11.05 1.85
CA SER A 32 -0.92 11.05 1.18
C SER A 32 -0.29 9.67 1.07
N VAL A 33 -0.31 8.78 2.06
CA VAL A 33 0.43 7.50 1.94
C VAL A 33 -0.13 6.63 0.83
N TRP A 34 -1.45 6.52 0.74
CA TRP A 34 -2.09 5.80 -0.36
C TRP A 34 -1.76 6.47 -1.70
N GLU A 35 -1.99 7.78 -1.80
CA GLU A 35 -1.74 8.55 -3.03
C GLU A 35 -0.27 8.47 -3.47
N ASP A 36 0.67 8.65 -2.55
CA ASP A 36 2.11 8.56 -2.76
C ASP A 36 2.49 7.17 -3.28
N THR A 37 1.97 6.08 -2.68
CA THR A 37 2.27 4.72 -3.17
C THR A 37 1.69 4.43 -4.55
N VAL A 38 0.56 5.07 -4.90
CA VAL A 38 -0.03 4.99 -6.25
C VAL A 38 0.81 5.81 -7.24
N ILE A 39 1.19 7.04 -6.86
CA ILE A 39 2.03 7.94 -7.67
C ILE A 39 3.41 7.33 -7.91
N ASP A 40 4.01 6.71 -6.88
CA ASP A 40 5.30 6.02 -6.95
C ASP A 40 5.22 4.66 -7.68
N GLY A 41 4.02 4.24 -8.10
CA GLY A 41 3.78 3.00 -8.82
C GLY A 41 4.10 1.75 -7.99
N LEU A 42 3.95 1.82 -6.66
CA LEU A 42 4.20 0.70 -5.73
C LEU A 42 2.99 -0.24 -5.64
N VAL A 43 1.80 0.28 -5.89
CA VAL A 43 0.53 -0.46 -5.88
C VAL A 43 -0.23 -0.22 -7.18
N THR A 44 -1.06 -1.18 -7.56
CA THR A 44 -1.95 -1.08 -8.72
C THR A 44 -3.28 -1.76 -8.43
N PHE A 45 -4.28 -1.51 -9.27
CA PHE A 45 -5.55 -2.22 -9.23
C PHE A 45 -5.45 -3.50 -10.07
N GLY A 46 -5.63 -4.65 -9.43
CA GLY A 46 -5.79 -5.94 -10.08
C GLY A 46 -7.24 -6.19 -10.48
N ASP A 47 -7.45 -7.35 -11.09
CA ASP A 47 -8.78 -7.79 -11.51
C ASP A 47 -9.73 -7.90 -10.31
N GLY A 48 -10.97 -7.43 -10.49
CA GLY A 48 -11.98 -7.39 -9.41
C GLY A 48 -11.89 -6.18 -8.48
N GLY A 49 -11.06 -5.18 -8.78
CA GLY A 49 -10.97 -3.93 -8.00
C GLY A 49 -10.16 -4.06 -6.70
N HIS A 50 -9.40 -5.15 -6.57
CA HIS A 50 -8.45 -5.35 -5.50
C HIS A 50 -7.16 -4.59 -5.77
N ILE A 51 -6.52 -4.12 -4.71
CA ILE A 51 -5.24 -3.43 -4.73
C ILE A 51 -4.16 -4.48 -4.50
N VAL A 52 -3.18 -4.49 -5.40
CA VAL A 52 -2.06 -5.43 -5.40
C VAL A 52 -0.75 -4.67 -5.46
N LEU A 53 0.31 -5.27 -4.91
CA LEU A 53 1.66 -4.74 -5.02
C LEU A 53 2.18 -4.91 -6.45
N THR A 54 2.81 -3.87 -6.99
CA THR A 54 3.63 -4.00 -8.19
C THR A 54 4.96 -4.67 -7.85
N ALA A 55 5.71 -5.10 -8.86
CA ALA A 55 7.07 -5.60 -8.66
C ALA A 55 7.96 -4.58 -7.90
N ARG A 56 7.78 -3.28 -8.18
CA ARG A 56 8.48 -2.19 -7.50
C ARG A 56 8.04 -2.06 -6.04
N GLY A 57 6.74 -2.11 -5.76
CA GLY A 57 6.23 -2.09 -4.39
C GLY A 57 6.71 -3.27 -3.57
N ARG A 58 6.79 -4.45 -4.17
CA ARG A 58 7.34 -5.64 -3.51
C ARG A 58 8.83 -5.47 -3.19
N ALA A 59 9.63 -5.02 -4.14
CA ALA A 59 11.05 -4.75 -3.91
C ALA A 59 11.29 -3.67 -2.84
N ALA A 60 10.45 -2.63 -2.79
CA ALA A 60 10.53 -1.59 -1.75
C ALA A 60 10.18 -2.14 -0.36
N LEU A 61 9.18 -3.03 -0.28
CA LEU A 61 8.82 -3.72 0.96
C LEU A 61 9.96 -4.62 1.44
N ASP A 62 10.53 -5.43 0.54
CA ASP A 62 11.61 -6.36 0.87
C ASP A 62 12.89 -5.61 1.29
N ALA A 63 13.26 -4.53 0.59
CA ALA A 63 14.40 -3.67 0.96
C ALA A 63 14.19 -2.92 2.29
N GLY A 64 12.94 -2.65 2.66
CA GLY A 64 12.59 -2.06 3.94
C GLY A 64 12.60 -3.07 5.10
N ALA A 65 12.35 -4.35 4.81
CA ALA A 65 12.37 -5.45 5.78
C ALA A 65 13.80 -5.88 6.15
N ASP A 66 14.76 -5.77 5.22
CA ASP A 66 16.18 -6.11 5.42
C ASP A 66 16.93 -5.12 6.34
N ARG A 67 16.32 -3.96 6.63
CA ARG A 67 16.89 -2.90 7.47
C ARG A 67 16.48 -3.00 8.95
N HIS A 68 16.04 -4.17 9.41
CA HIS A 68 15.64 -4.45 10.80
C HIS A 68 16.49 -5.57 11.39
#